data_AF-M7NU50-F1
#
_entry.id   AF-M7NU50-F1
#
_cell.length_a   1.000
_cell.length_b   1.000
_cell.length_c   1.000
_cell.angle_alpha   90.00
_cell.angle_beta   90.00
_cell.angle_gamma   90.00
#
_symmetry.space_group_name_H-M   'P 1'
#
loop_
_entity.id
_entity.type
_entity.pdbx_description
1 polymer ?
#
loop_
_entity_poly.entity_id
_entity_poly.type
_entity_poly.pdbx_seq_one_letter_code
_entity_poly.pdbx_strand_id
1 'polypeptide(L)'
;MKRTAQNPLRDENGYTLIIVLLVITLLLAFAATFMATSMNHSFQERTVESGNQSVAAAEMGIQYETAHFEEDFNQLLDDINLETQIRINKLRECIQPPIGEDCDSEQDRQAYESRIESDMRALFFEKVYALINAYKDDTSTINLKKEFAGQAGFYIENVTSNLSSDLPVANLKEIEMNMTVKGEADERTSTLMATVIFPVPERFLNPDEAEKVQTTFVEVNEDMSYEDIFNPQAPTISCSTLIDNVKSGTATAPYKCKADDSLNDIVDKIDSSGQDPRDFTVFTSNFVQDVCESKCNNLNNMNFSGVNVVVDSREVEAFNNMNNLVNANLIINGTLSVGNNLNNLGKNGVKQTLIVKGLNVDNNIQNMSYTNLLVLGNPDGSQADLKWGNHFDVDIYSRLCIDIDRIKSEDLIRLSKDANFTDSGSLIYYSRDPNKTFRLQQNNDYYVVRAPSYASFLEKCGVTQKKTVTRPVDMSVPSVLDPNYDIQVDY
;
A
#
# COMPACT_ATOMS: atom_id res chain seq x y z
N MET A 1 -71.82 -22.98 128.54
CA MET A 1 -70.78 -23.99 128.82
C MET A 1 -69.66 -23.76 127.81
N LYS A 2 -68.43 -23.41 128.29
CA LYS A 2 -67.07 -23.52 127.69
C LYS A 2 -66.89 -23.25 126.17
N ARG A 3 -65.86 -22.56 125.67
CA ARG A 3 -64.66 -21.88 126.17
C ARG A 3 -64.13 -21.03 124.99
N THR A 4 -63.48 -19.93 125.34
CA THR A 4 -62.66 -19.02 124.54
C THR A 4 -61.49 -19.66 123.80
N ALA A 5 -61.07 -19.06 122.68
CA ALA A 5 -59.66 -18.94 122.27
C ALA A 5 -59.49 -17.79 121.26
N GLN A 6 -58.88 -16.68 121.71
CA GLN A 6 -58.27 -15.64 120.87
C GLN A 6 -57.00 -16.20 120.22
N ASN A 7 -56.74 -15.87 118.95
CA ASN A 7 -55.42 -16.01 118.34
C ASN A 7 -54.78 -14.63 118.12
N PRO A 8 -53.48 -14.48 118.42
CA PRO A 8 -52.76 -13.20 118.37
C PRO A 8 -52.41 -12.82 116.92
N LEU A 9 -52.64 -11.56 116.55
CA LEU A 9 -52.09 -10.94 115.34
C LEU A 9 -50.57 -10.89 115.47
N ARG A 10 -49.89 -11.65 114.62
CA ARG A 10 -48.44 -11.79 114.54
C ARG A 10 -47.91 -10.69 113.61
N ASP A 11 -46.96 -9.91 114.09
CA ASP A 11 -46.37 -8.76 113.39
C ASP A 11 -45.38 -9.26 112.31
N GLU A 12 -45.85 -9.39 111.05
CA GLU A 12 -45.06 -9.89 109.91
C GLU A 12 -44.52 -8.78 108.99
N ASN A 13 -44.68 -7.50 109.35
CA ASN A 13 -44.41 -6.35 108.47
C ASN A 13 -42.92 -6.16 108.08
N GLY A 14 -41.97 -6.74 108.84
CA GLY A 14 -40.53 -6.66 108.54
C GLY A 14 -40.04 -7.65 107.47
N TYR A 15 -40.65 -8.83 107.37
CA TYR A 15 -40.27 -9.85 106.39
C TYR A 15 -40.82 -9.52 105.00
N THR A 16 -42.00 -8.91 104.91
CA THR A 16 -42.56 -8.43 103.64
C THR A 16 -41.66 -7.39 102.99
N LEU A 17 -41.07 -6.47 103.77
CA LEU A 17 -40.15 -5.46 103.24
C LEU A 17 -38.89 -6.10 102.63
N ILE A 18 -38.29 -7.08 103.31
CA ILE A 18 -37.09 -7.78 102.83
C ILE A 18 -37.41 -8.61 101.59
N ILE A 19 -38.56 -9.30 101.56
CA ILE A 19 -38.99 -10.07 100.39
C ILE A 19 -39.24 -9.16 99.19
N VAL A 20 -39.90 -8.01 99.38
CA VAL A 20 -40.13 -7.03 98.32
C VAL A 20 -38.81 -6.46 97.81
N LEU A 21 -37.87 -6.13 98.71
CA LEU A 21 -36.55 -5.61 98.32
C LEU A 21 -35.72 -6.66 97.57
N LEU A 22 -35.79 -7.93 97.99
CA LEU A 22 -35.18 -9.07 97.28
C LEU A 22 -35.80 -9.27 95.91
N VAL A 23 -37.12 -9.19 95.78
CA VAL A 23 -37.81 -9.31 94.48
C VAL A 23 -37.43 -8.16 93.56
N ILE A 24 -37.35 -6.92 94.06
CA ILE A 24 -36.92 -5.76 93.26
C ILE A 24 -35.47 -5.91 92.79
N THR A 25 -34.53 -6.30 93.66
CA THR A 25 -33.12 -6.49 93.25
C THR A 25 -32.95 -7.63 92.26
N LEU A 26 -33.73 -8.71 92.41
CA LEU A 26 -33.71 -9.86 91.53
C LEU A 26 -34.33 -9.52 90.15
N LEU A 27 -35.39 -8.72 90.12
CA LEU A 27 -35.95 -8.15 88.89
C LEU A 27 -34.98 -7.19 88.19
N LEU A 28 -34.28 -6.33 88.93
CA LEU A 28 -33.27 -5.43 88.37
C LEU A 28 -32.06 -6.19 87.82
N ALA A 29 -31.61 -7.25 88.50
CA ALA A 29 -30.53 -8.11 88.03
C ALA A 29 -30.91 -8.85 86.72
N PHE A 30 -32.14 -9.35 86.63
CA PHE A 30 -32.65 -9.94 85.39
C PHE A 30 -32.78 -8.89 84.28
N ALA A 31 -33.36 -7.71 84.55
CA ALA A 31 -33.50 -6.64 83.57
C ALA A 31 -32.14 -6.17 83.02
N ALA A 32 -31.14 -6.01 83.90
CA ALA A 32 -29.77 -5.66 83.49
C ALA A 32 -29.14 -6.76 82.63
N THR A 33 -29.34 -8.04 82.97
CA THR A 33 -28.85 -9.17 82.16
C THR A 33 -29.52 -9.20 80.78
N PHE A 34 -30.85 -9.02 80.71
CA PHE A 34 -31.57 -8.96 79.44
C PHE A 34 -31.15 -7.76 78.58
N MET A 35 -30.96 -6.57 79.17
CA MET A 35 -30.45 -5.41 78.44
C MET A 35 -29.02 -5.63 77.92
N ALA A 36 -28.13 -6.19 78.75
CA ALA A 36 -26.76 -6.50 78.34
C ALA A 36 -26.71 -7.54 77.21
N THR A 37 -27.53 -8.60 77.28
CA THR A 37 -27.63 -9.60 76.23
C THR A 37 -28.24 -9.02 74.95
N SER A 38 -29.29 -8.20 75.05
CA SER A 38 -29.90 -7.53 73.89
C SER A 38 -28.97 -6.53 73.21
N MET A 39 -28.22 -5.74 73.98
CA MET A 39 -27.19 -4.85 73.44
C MET A 39 -26.07 -5.64 72.77
N ASN A 40 -25.62 -6.76 73.37
CA ASN A 40 -24.58 -7.61 72.79
C ASN A 40 -25.02 -8.24 71.46
N HIS A 41 -26.26 -8.73 71.37
CA HIS A 41 -26.82 -9.20 70.09
C HIS A 41 -26.90 -8.07 69.06
N SER A 42 -27.38 -6.89 69.44
CA SER A 42 -27.46 -5.74 68.52
C SER A 42 -26.08 -5.30 68.02
N PHE A 43 -25.05 -5.31 68.87
CA PHE A 43 -23.68 -5.02 68.44
C PHE A 43 -23.12 -6.10 67.52
N GLN A 44 -23.41 -7.37 67.78
CA GLN A 44 -22.99 -8.49 66.92
C GLN A 44 -23.70 -8.47 65.57
N GLU A 45 -25.00 -8.19 65.53
CA GLU A 45 -25.76 -8.05 64.29
C GLU A 45 -25.25 -6.88 63.46
N ARG A 46 -25.07 -5.69 64.07
CA ARG A 46 -24.46 -4.53 63.38
C ARG A 46 -23.07 -4.83 62.85
N THR A 47 -22.28 -5.59 63.61
CA THR A 47 -20.92 -5.99 63.25
C THR A 47 -20.90 -6.89 62.01
N VAL A 48 -21.81 -7.86 61.94
CA VAL A 48 -21.94 -8.77 60.78
C VAL A 48 -22.53 -8.02 59.58
N GLU A 49 -23.54 -7.19 59.82
CA GLU A 49 -24.20 -6.40 58.79
C GLU A 49 -23.25 -5.39 58.13
N SER A 50 -22.48 -4.63 58.92
CA SER A 50 -21.49 -3.68 58.37
C SER A 50 -20.35 -4.39 57.63
N GLY A 51 -19.94 -5.58 58.09
CA GLY A 51 -18.97 -6.40 57.37
C GLY A 51 -19.48 -6.89 56.01
N ASN A 52 -20.73 -7.34 55.95
CA ASN A 52 -21.36 -7.74 54.68
C ASN A 52 -21.57 -6.55 53.75
N GLN A 53 -21.96 -5.40 54.28
CA GLN A 53 -22.13 -4.17 53.51
C GLN A 53 -20.80 -3.64 52.96
N SER A 54 -19.69 -3.76 53.70
CA SER A 54 -18.37 -3.35 53.19
C SER A 54 -17.84 -4.28 52.10
N VAL A 55 -18.11 -5.59 52.17
CA VAL A 55 -17.82 -6.53 51.05
C VAL A 55 -18.69 -6.21 49.83
N ALA A 56 -20.00 -6.05 50.02
CA ALA A 56 -20.92 -5.72 48.93
C ALA A 56 -20.56 -4.38 48.27
N ALA A 57 -20.10 -3.39 49.05
CA ALA A 57 -19.60 -2.13 48.50
C ALA A 57 -18.35 -2.32 47.64
N ALA A 58 -17.41 -3.17 48.06
CA ALA A 58 -16.23 -3.50 47.27
C ALA A 58 -16.59 -4.25 45.97
N GLU A 59 -17.53 -5.20 46.02
CA GLU A 59 -18.03 -5.91 44.83
C GLU A 59 -18.71 -4.95 43.84
N MET A 60 -19.56 -4.04 44.33
CA MET A 60 -20.19 -3.01 43.49
C MET A 60 -19.14 -2.06 42.88
N GLY A 61 -18.07 -1.76 43.61
CA GLY A 61 -16.96 -0.96 43.11
C GLY A 61 -16.21 -1.64 41.97
N ILE A 62 -15.92 -2.93 42.11
CA ILE A 62 -15.31 -3.72 41.04
C ILE A 62 -16.22 -3.71 39.80
N GLN A 63 -17.51 -3.98 39.95
CA GLN A 63 -18.45 -3.99 38.82
C GLN A 63 -18.53 -2.63 38.12
N TYR A 64 -18.58 -1.53 38.90
CA TYR A 64 -18.62 -0.18 38.33
C TYR A 64 -17.35 0.13 37.53
N GLU A 65 -16.18 -0.09 38.13
CA GLU A 65 -14.91 0.30 37.50
C GLU A 65 -14.57 -0.59 36.30
N THR A 66 -14.95 -1.87 36.33
CA THR A 66 -14.79 -2.73 35.15
C THR A 66 -15.74 -2.33 34.01
N ALA A 67 -17.00 -1.99 34.29
CA ALA A 67 -17.91 -1.51 33.26
C ALA A 67 -17.44 -0.20 32.64
N HIS A 68 -16.88 0.71 33.44
CA HIS A 68 -16.31 1.96 32.94
C HIS A 68 -15.05 1.72 32.10
N PHE A 69 -14.17 0.82 32.56
CA PHE A 69 -12.97 0.44 31.82
C PHE A 69 -13.32 -0.19 30.47
N GLU A 70 -14.35 -1.02 30.41
CA GLU A 70 -14.86 -1.59 29.16
C GLU A 70 -15.29 -0.51 28.17
N GLU A 71 -16.03 0.51 28.64
CA GLU A 71 -16.46 1.63 27.78
C GLU A 71 -15.26 2.39 27.21
N ASP A 72 -14.30 2.74 28.06
CA ASP A 72 -13.09 3.45 27.64
C ASP A 72 -12.21 2.59 26.72
N PHE A 73 -12.12 1.29 26.97
CA PHE A 73 -11.36 0.36 26.13
C PHE A 73 -12.02 0.17 24.76
N ASN A 74 -13.35 0.09 24.70
CA ASN A 74 -14.09 0.05 23.43
C ASN A 74 -13.84 1.31 22.61
N GLN A 75 -13.89 2.49 23.24
CA GLN A 75 -13.57 3.75 22.57
C GLN A 75 -12.13 3.78 22.06
N LEU A 76 -11.18 3.22 22.82
CA LEU A 76 -9.79 3.06 22.37
C LEU A 76 -9.69 2.18 21.12
N LEU A 77 -10.39 1.04 21.07
CA LEU A 77 -10.39 0.16 19.91
C LEU A 77 -10.99 0.85 18.68
N ASP A 78 -12.07 1.63 18.85
CA ASP A 78 -12.68 2.42 17.79
C ASP A 78 -11.71 3.46 17.21
N ASP A 79 -10.97 4.16 18.07
CA ASP A 79 -9.92 5.10 17.65
C ASP A 79 -8.82 4.41 16.82
N ILE A 80 -8.39 3.22 17.26
CA ILE A 80 -7.37 2.41 16.53
C ILE A 80 -7.91 1.98 15.17
N ASN A 81 -9.15 1.51 15.10
CA ASN A 81 -9.80 1.13 13.84
C ASN A 81 -9.90 2.32 12.88
N LEU A 82 -10.26 3.50 13.38
CA LEU A 82 -10.32 4.72 12.58
C LEU A 82 -8.95 5.11 12.01
N GLU A 83 -7.91 5.10 12.84
CA GLU A 83 -6.54 5.42 12.39
C GLU A 83 -6.02 4.37 11.39
N THR A 84 -6.33 3.09 11.61
CA THR A 84 -6.02 1.99 10.69
C THR A 84 -6.68 2.24 9.33
N GLN A 85 -7.96 2.63 9.30
CA GLN A 85 -8.67 2.96 8.08
C GLN A 85 -8.07 4.17 7.36
N ILE A 86 -7.63 5.21 8.09
CA ILE A 86 -6.94 6.37 7.52
C ILE A 86 -5.64 5.93 6.81
N ARG A 87 -4.88 5.04 7.43
CA ARG A 87 -3.62 4.52 6.87
C ARG A 87 -3.85 3.63 5.65
N ILE A 88 -4.87 2.78 5.67
CA ILE A 88 -5.29 1.99 4.50
C ILE A 88 -5.77 2.89 3.36
N ASN A 89 -6.49 3.99 3.65
CA ASN A 89 -6.88 4.94 2.61
C ASN A 89 -5.67 5.61 1.94
N LYS A 90 -4.60 5.90 2.69
CA LYS A 90 -3.33 6.41 2.12
C LYS A 90 -2.65 5.37 1.23
N LEU A 91 -2.67 4.10 1.61
CA LEU A 91 -2.20 3.02 0.74
C LEU A 91 -3.05 2.91 -0.54
N ARG A 92 -4.38 3.05 -0.43
CA ARG A 92 -5.28 3.09 -1.59
C ARG A 92 -4.95 4.25 -2.54
N GLU A 93 -4.66 5.43 -2.01
CA GLU A 93 -4.24 6.58 -2.81
C GLU A 93 -2.88 6.32 -3.49
N CYS A 94 -1.95 5.68 -2.79
CA CYS A 94 -0.64 5.35 -3.34
C CYS A 94 -0.75 4.45 -4.59
N ILE A 95 -1.60 3.43 -4.55
CA ILE A 95 -1.77 2.47 -5.65
C ILE A 95 -2.63 3.01 -6.82
N GLN A 96 -3.12 4.24 -6.72
CA GLN A 96 -3.82 4.91 -7.82
C GLN A 96 -2.85 5.76 -8.65
N PRO A 97 -3.05 5.88 -9.98
CA PRO A 97 -2.17 6.70 -10.81
C PRO A 97 -2.15 8.19 -10.38
N PRO A 98 -0.97 8.84 -10.33
CA PRO A 98 0.36 8.26 -10.51
C PRO A 98 0.74 7.36 -9.32
N ILE A 99 1.16 6.12 -9.62
CA ILE A 99 1.52 5.16 -8.57
C ILE A 99 2.73 5.70 -7.80
N GLY A 100 2.62 5.76 -6.47
CA GLY A 100 3.71 6.20 -5.61
C GLY A 100 4.87 5.20 -5.59
N GLU A 101 6.09 5.68 -5.38
CA GLU A 101 7.30 4.82 -5.32
C GLU A 101 7.20 3.73 -4.24
N ASP A 102 6.54 4.04 -3.12
CA ASP A 102 6.30 3.11 -1.99
C ASP A 102 5.29 1.99 -2.29
N CYS A 103 4.73 1.92 -3.50
CA CYS A 103 3.67 0.96 -3.84
C CYS A 103 3.71 0.48 -5.30
N ASP A 104 4.80 0.74 -6.01
CA ASP A 104 5.01 0.33 -7.41
C ASP A 104 5.06 -1.21 -7.53
N SER A 105 5.78 -1.89 -6.64
CA SER A 105 5.84 -3.35 -6.61
C SER A 105 4.95 -4.00 -5.55
N GLU A 106 4.68 -5.29 -5.72
CA GLU A 106 3.98 -6.10 -4.69
C GLU A 106 4.76 -6.13 -3.37
N GLN A 107 6.09 -6.17 -3.46
CA GLN A 107 6.97 -6.15 -2.29
C GLN A 107 6.89 -4.82 -1.53
N ASP A 108 6.81 -3.71 -2.24
CA ASP A 108 6.68 -2.38 -1.62
C ASP A 108 5.33 -2.23 -0.91
N ARG A 109 4.25 -2.74 -1.53
CA ARG A 109 2.92 -2.77 -0.91
C ARG A 109 2.88 -3.61 0.37
N GLN A 110 3.44 -4.81 0.35
CA GLN A 110 3.54 -5.66 1.55
C GLN A 110 4.39 -5.01 2.65
N ALA A 111 5.46 -4.31 2.27
CA ALA A 111 6.27 -3.54 3.21
C ALA A 111 5.46 -2.37 3.80
N TYR A 112 4.63 -1.71 3.00
CA TYR A 112 3.72 -0.66 3.48
C TYR A 112 2.72 -1.21 4.51
N GLU A 113 2.01 -2.30 4.20
CA GLU A 113 1.07 -2.94 5.12
C GLU A 113 1.75 -3.38 6.42
N SER A 114 2.98 -3.91 6.34
CA SER A 114 3.78 -4.27 7.52
C SER A 114 4.13 -3.05 8.39
N ARG A 115 4.39 -1.88 7.78
CA ARG A 115 4.58 -0.63 8.52
C ARG A 115 3.28 -0.20 9.22
N ILE A 116 2.14 -0.33 8.55
CA ILE A 116 0.82 -0.03 9.16
C ILE A 116 0.61 -0.91 10.39
N GLU A 117 0.81 -2.22 10.29
CA GLU A 117 0.68 -3.16 11.41
C GLU A 117 1.58 -2.79 12.60
N SER A 118 2.86 -2.52 12.33
CA SER A 118 3.82 -2.12 13.35
C SER A 118 3.39 -0.84 14.07
N ASP A 119 2.95 0.16 13.31
CA ASP A 119 2.57 1.45 13.86
C ASP A 119 1.25 1.38 14.64
N MET A 120 0.27 0.59 14.17
CA MET A 120 -0.99 0.37 14.89
C MET A 120 -0.80 -0.40 16.17
N ARG A 121 0.12 -1.36 16.18
CA ARG A 121 0.52 -2.04 17.41
C ARG A 121 1.17 -1.10 18.42
N ALA A 122 2.05 -0.21 17.95
CA ALA A 122 2.66 0.79 18.81
C ALA A 122 1.61 1.76 19.39
N LEU A 123 0.70 2.25 18.56
CA LEU A 123 -0.39 3.14 18.96
C LEU A 123 -1.35 2.47 19.96
N PHE A 124 -1.66 1.19 19.76
CA PHE A 124 -2.47 0.41 20.71
C PHE A 124 -1.81 0.37 22.08
N PHE A 125 -0.52 0.01 22.17
CA PHE A 125 0.17 -0.02 23.45
C PHE A 125 0.30 1.36 24.09
N GLU A 126 0.53 2.41 23.31
CA GLU A 126 0.55 3.79 23.79
C GLU A 126 -0.78 4.18 24.43
N LYS A 127 -1.91 3.95 23.72
CA LYS A 127 -3.25 4.29 24.22
C LYS A 127 -3.63 3.45 25.44
N VAL A 128 -3.32 2.15 25.45
CA VAL A 128 -3.64 1.29 26.60
C VAL A 128 -2.81 1.69 27.82
N TYR A 129 -1.53 1.99 27.63
CA TYR A 129 -0.67 2.48 28.71
C TYR A 129 -1.19 3.80 29.29
N ALA A 130 -1.63 4.73 28.43
CA ALA A 130 -2.25 5.98 28.85
C ALA A 130 -3.55 5.74 29.63
N LEU A 131 -4.41 4.82 29.17
CA LEU A 131 -5.65 4.45 29.85
C LEU A 131 -5.38 3.89 31.25
N ILE A 132 -4.50 2.89 31.36
CA ILE A 132 -4.12 2.30 32.66
C ILE A 132 -3.52 3.36 33.60
N ASN A 133 -2.70 4.27 33.08
CA ASN A 133 -2.14 5.34 33.90
C ASN A 133 -3.18 6.36 34.34
N ALA A 134 -4.20 6.65 33.54
CA ALA A 134 -5.32 7.49 33.98
C ALA A 134 -6.02 6.88 35.20
N TYR A 135 -6.23 5.56 35.20
CA TYR A 135 -6.76 4.84 36.36
C TYR A 135 -5.81 4.88 37.57
N LYS A 136 -4.49 4.75 37.37
CA LYS A 136 -3.49 4.90 38.44
C LYS A 136 -3.49 6.32 39.02
N ASP A 137 -3.53 7.33 38.18
CA ASP A 137 -3.49 8.73 38.60
C ASP A 137 -4.79 9.14 39.29
N ASP A 138 -5.95 8.61 38.88
CA ASP A 138 -7.23 8.90 39.55
C ASP A 138 -7.26 8.36 41.00
N THR A 139 -6.57 7.23 41.27
CA THR A 139 -6.36 6.77 42.67
C THR A 139 -5.58 7.76 43.53
N SER A 140 -4.79 8.65 42.92
CA SER A 140 -4.00 9.66 43.62
C SER A 140 -4.77 10.96 43.85
N THR A 141 -5.82 11.23 43.08
CA THR A 141 -6.54 12.51 43.12
C THR A 141 -7.88 12.49 43.84
N ILE A 142 -8.59 11.36 43.99
CA ILE A 142 -9.88 11.42 44.69
C ILE A 142 -10.26 10.16 45.49
N ASN A 143 -10.16 10.26 46.82
CA ASN A 143 -10.97 9.49 47.78
C ASN A 143 -12.46 9.89 47.66
N LEU A 144 -13.06 9.81 46.46
CA LEU A 144 -14.49 10.02 46.27
C LEU A 144 -15.17 8.75 46.75
N LYS A 145 -15.57 8.72 48.02
CA LYS A 145 -16.54 7.74 48.51
C LYS A 145 -17.77 7.87 47.62
N LYS A 146 -17.93 6.98 46.64
CA LYS A 146 -19.18 6.85 45.89
C LYS A 146 -20.16 6.22 46.87
N GLU A 147 -20.96 7.07 47.52
CA GLU A 147 -21.89 6.64 48.55
C GLU A 147 -23.08 5.90 47.94
N PHE A 148 -23.28 4.67 48.38
CA PHE A 148 -24.51 3.91 48.15
C PHE A 148 -25.25 3.86 49.48
N ALA A 149 -26.44 4.46 49.51
CA ALA A 149 -27.30 4.48 50.70
C ALA A 149 -26.68 5.11 51.96
N GLY A 150 -25.94 6.22 51.84
CA GLY A 150 -25.58 7.13 52.94
C GLY A 150 -24.64 6.60 54.04
N GLN A 151 -24.31 5.31 54.05
CA GLN A 151 -23.40 4.71 55.04
C GLN A 151 -22.35 3.78 54.40
N ALA A 152 -22.58 3.27 53.19
CA ALA A 152 -21.65 2.42 52.46
C ALA A 152 -21.04 3.14 51.25
N GLY A 153 -19.80 2.83 50.89
CA GLY A 153 -19.17 3.32 49.65
C GLY A 153 -17.90 2.56 49.30
N PHE A 154 -17.33 2.83 48.12
CA PHE A 154 -16.09 2.20 47.68
C PHE A 154 -15.10 3.23 47.14
N TYR A 155 -13.82 2.82 47.08
CA TYR A 155 -12.76 3.55 46.40
C TYR A 155 -11.66 2.59 45.90
N ILE A 156 -10.90 3.02 44.89
CA ILE A 156 -9.77 2.27 44.36
C ILE A 156 -8.52 2.62 45.19
N GLU A 157 -7.88 1.61 45.77
CA GLU A 157 -6.68 1.78 46.60
C GLU A 157 -5.40 1.75 45.76
N ASN A 158 -5.35 0.90 44.73
CA ASN A 158 -4.18 0.73 43.89
C ASN A 158 -4.57 0.10 42.54
N VAL A 159 -3.84 0.46 41.48
CA VAL A 159 -3.91 -0.17 40.16
C VAL A 159 -2.50 -0.55 39.71
N THR A 160 -2.31 -1.82 39.33
CA THR A 160 -1.03 -2.32 38.79
C THR A 160 -1.25 -3.03 37.47
N SER A 161 -0.22 -3.10 36.63
CA SER A 161 -0.31 -3.70 35.30
C SER A 161 0.98 -4.43 34.95
N ASN A 162 0.89 -5.50 34.14
CA ASN A 162 2.05 -6.13 33.53
C ASN A 162 2.68 -5.28 32.39
N LEU A 163 1.98 -4.22 31.96
CA LEU A 163 2.44 -3.27 30.96
C LEU A 163 3.40 -2.23 31.57
N SER A 164 4.58 -2.07 30.95
CA SER A 164 5.65 -1.11 31.34
C SER A 164 5.75 0.05 30.34
N SER A 165 6.33 1.18 30.77
CA SER A 165 6.58 2.38 29.94
C SER A 165 7.60 2.17 28.82
N ASP A 166 8.40 1.10 28.89
CA ASP A 166 9.37 0.75 27.87
C ASP A 166 8.65 0.03 26.70
N LEU A 167 8.19 0.81 25.70
CA LEU A 167 7.55 0.37 24.45
C LEU A 167 8.36 -0.72 23.68
N PRO A 168 7.68 -1.57 22.89
CA PRO A 168 6.71 -2.59 23.25
C PRO A 168 7.38 -3.96 23.45
N VAL A 169 6.86 -4.79 24.36
CA VAL A 169 7.26 -6.20 24.43
C VAL A 169 6.66 -6.90 23.20
N ALA A 170 7.48 -7.15 22.17
CA ALA A 170 7.06 -7.65 20.84
C ALA A 170 6.18 -8.93 20.87
N ASN A 171 6.10 -9.60 22.02
CA ASN A 171 5.42 -10.88 22.22
C ASN A 171 4.36 -10.86 23.34
N LEU A 172 3.95 -9.69 23.84
CA LEU A 172 2.86 -9.66 24.81
C LEU A 172 1.55 -10.03 24.11
N LYS A 173 0.89 -11.07 24.61
CA LYS A 173 -0.38 -11.59 24.09
C LYS A 173 -1.59 -11.09 24.86
N GLU A 174 -1.41 -10.80 26.14
CA GLU A 174 -2.47 -10.41 27.06
C GLU A 174 -1.93 -9.35 28.02
N ILE A 175 -2.77 -8.38 28.35
CA ILE A 175 -2.49 -7.34 29.32
C ILE A 175 -3.33 -7.64 30.55
N GLU A 176 -2.66 -7.70 31.71
CA GLU A 176 -3.28 -7.94 33.00
C GLU A 176 -3.25 -6.65 33.80
N MET A 177 -4.42 -6.19 34.23
CA MET A 177 -4.62 -5.03 35.09
C MET A 177 -5.22 -5.49 36.42
N ASN A 178 -4.47 -5.33 37.51
CA ASN A 178 -4.94 -5.64 38.85
C ASN A 178 -5.40 -4.35 39.55
N MET A 179 -6.65 -4.34 39.99
CA MET A 179 -7.28 -3.26 40.74
C MET A 179 -7.58 -3.73 42.16
N THR A 180 -7.13 -2.98 43.16
CA THR A 180 -7.46 -3.19 44.56
C THR A 180 -8.60 -2.25 44.93
N VAL A 181 -9.78 -2.79 45.22
CA VAL A 181 -10.99 -2.02 45.54
C VAL A 181 -11.33 -2.21 47.01
N LYS A 182 -11.54 -1.10 47.71
CA LYS A 182 -11.88 -1.09 49.13
C LYS A 182 -13.30 -0.57 49.33
N GLY A 183 -14.14 -1.39 49.94
CA GLY A 183 -15.48 -1.02 50.38
C GLY A 183 -15.49 -0.65 51.85
N GLU A 184 -16.28 0.36 52.22
CA GLU A 184 -16.40 0.88 53.57
C GLU A 184 -17.88 0.97 53.98
N ALA A 185 -18.23 0.46 55.17
CA ALA A 185 -19.54 0.63 55.79
C ALA A 185 -19.40 0.70 57.32
N ASP A 186 -20.00 1.71 57.97
CA ASP A 186 -20.01 1.90 59.43
C ASP A 186 -18.64 1.61 60.13
N GLU A 187 -17.58 2.28 59.66
CA GLU A 187 -16.18 2.17 60.13
C GLU A 187 -15.47 0.83 59.86
N ARG A 188 -16.13 -0.12 59.16
CA ARG A 188 -15.51 -1.34 58.66
C ARG A 188 -15.11 -1.21 57.21
N THR A 189 -14.02 -1.87 56.86
CA THR A 189 -13.50 -1.90 55.50
C THR A 189 -13.19 -3.33 55.06
N SER A 190 -13.55 -3.64 53.81
CA SER A 190 -13.16 -4.87 53.14
C SER A 190 -12.43 -4.53 51.85
N THR A 191 -11.37 -5.26 51.53
CA THR A 191 -10.59 -5.07 50.31
C THR A 191 -10.72 -6.30 49.44
N LEU A 192 -11.05 -6.10 48.17
CA LEU A 192 -11.10 -7.14 47.14
C LEU A 192 -10.10 -6.79 46.03
N MET A 193 -9.56 -7.82 45.37
CA MET A 193 -8.70 -7.65 44.21
C MET A 193 -9.44 -8.14 42.97
N ALA A 194 -9.48 -7.30 41.94
CA ALA A 194 -10.00 -7.64 40.63
C ALA A 194 -8.87 -7.61 39.60
N THR A 195 -8.77 -8.66 38.80
CA THR A 195 -7.85 -8.74 37.67
C THR A 195 -8.65 -8.70 36.39
N VAL A 196 -8.42 -7.67 35.58
CA VAL A 196 -8.98 -7.53 34.23
C VAL A 196 -7.90 -7.97 33.24
N ILE A 197 -8.25 -8.95 32.41
CA ILE A 197 -7.35 -9.53 31.40
C ILE A 197 -7.94 -9.24 30.04
N PHE A 198 -7.16 -8.65 29.15
CA PHE A 198 -7.59 -8.44 27.77
C PHE A 198 -6.47 -8.79 26.77
N PRO A 199 -6.85 -9.37 25.61
CA PRO A 199 -5.91 -9.82 24.60
C PRO A 199 -5.35 -8.62 23.83
N VAL A 200 -4.09 -8.75 23.43
CA VAL A 200 -3.46 -7.89 22.45
C VAL A 200 -3.85 -8.42 21.07
N PRO A 201 -4.44 -7.59 20.19
CA PRO A 201 -4.72 -8.00 18.83
C PRO A 201 -3.49 -8.56 18.14
N GLU A 202 -3.61 -9.74 17.53
CA GLU A 202 -2.49 -10.34 16.78
C GLU A 202 -2.21 -9.56 15.49
N ARG A 203 -3.24 -8.95 14.90
CA ARG A 203 -3.20 -8.16 13.66
C ARG A 203 -4.23 -7.04 13.68
N PHE A 204 -3.87 -5.91 13.11
CA PHE A 204 -4.75 -4.77 12.87
C PHE A 204 -5.31 -4.75 11.45
N LEU A 205 -4.69 -5.51 10.53
CA LEU A 205 -5.16 -5.75 9.17
C LEU A 205 -5.61 -7.20 9.01
N ASN A 206 -6.70 -7.39 8.28
CA ASN A 206 -7.24 -8.70 7.97
C ASN A 206 -6.56 -9.25 6.70
N PRO A 207 -5.76 -10.33 6.79
CA PRO A 207 -5.14 -10.96 5.63
C PRO A 207 -6.12 -11.82 4.82
N ASP A 208 -7.22 -12.26 5.45
CA ASP A 208 -8.18 -13.19 4.87
C ASP A 208 -9.28 -12.46 4.07
N GLU A 209 -9.41 -11.15 4.30
CA GLU A 209 -10.29 -10.26 3.55
C GLU A 209 -9.47 -9.23 2.78
N ALA A 210 -9.66 -9.19 1.47
CA ALA A 210 -9.01 -8.21 0.61
C ALA A 210 -10.03 -7.36 -0.14
N GLU A 211 -9.82 -6.05 -0.11
CA GLU A 211 -10.49 -5.13 -1.00
C GLU A 211 -9.76 -5.10 -2.35
N LYS A 212 -10.52 -5.20 -3.45
CA LYS A 212 -9.97 -5.15 -4.81
C LYS A 212 -9.98 -3.73 -5.34
N VAL A 213 -8.81 -3.12 -5.41
CA VAL A 213 -8.65 -1.79 -5.99
C VAL A 213 -8.21 -1.93 -7.45
N GLN A 214 -8.94 -1.31 -8.37
CA GLN A 214 -8.55 -1.31 -9.79
C GLN A 214 -7.34 -0.40 -9.98
N THR A 215 -6.18 -1.00 -10.24
CA THR A 215 -4.93 -0.26 -10.46
C THR A 215 -4.52 -0.38 -11.91
N THR A 216 -4.00 0.73 -12.43
CA THR A 216 -3.59 0.85 -13.82
C THR A 216 -2.07 0.85 -13.90
N PHE A 217 -1.53 -0.18 -14.54
CA PHE A 217 -0.10 -0.41 -14.71
C PHE A 217 0.35 -0.06 -16.12
N VAL A 218 1.61 0.34 -16.25
CA VAL A 218 2.27 0.52 -17.54
C VAL A 218 3.22 -0.66 -17.74
N GLU A 219 2.87 -1.56 -18.65
CA GLU A 219 3.61 -2.80 -18.90
C GLU A 219 4.07 -2.88 -20.36
N VAL A 220 5.10 -3.69 -20.64
CA VAL A 220 5.53 -3.96 -22.01
C VAL A 220 4.48 -4.83 -22.71
N ASN A 221 4.11 -4.48 -23.95
CA ASN A 221 3.20 -5.28 -24.75
C ASN A 221 3.93 -6.50 -25.33
N GLU A 222 3.69 -7.68 -24.76
CA GLU A 222 4.30 -8.94 -25.22
C GLU A 222 3.70 -9.46 -26.54
N ASP A 223 2.45 -9.09 -26.86
CA ASP A 223 1.71 -9.57 -28.04
C ASP A 223 1.67 -8.53 -29.16
N MET A 224 2.80 -7.87 -29.45
CA MET A 224 2.83 -6.83 -30.49
C MET A 224 2.56 -7.39 -31.89
N SER A 225 1.73 -6.63 -32.62
CA SER A 225 1.38 -6.84 -34.02
C SER A 225 1.98 -5.76 -34.92
N TYR A 226 1.83 -5.93 -36.25
CA TYR A 226 2.25 -4.93 -37.23
C TYR A 226 1.42 -3.65 -37.10
N GLU A 227 0.14 -3.82 -36.80
CA GLU A 227 -0.84 -2.76 -36.66
C GLU A 227 -0.56 -1.89 -35.43
N ASP A 228 -0.02 -2.46 -34.35
CA ASP A 228 0.40 -1.69 -33.17
C ASP A 228 1.52 -0.69 -33.50
N ILE A 229 2.36 -0.98 -34.50
CA ILE A 229 3.47 -0.12 -34.94
C ILE A 229 2.98 1.00 -35.87
N PHE A 230 2.23 0.65 -36.93
CA PHE A 230 1.93 1.57 -38.03
C PHE A 230 0.49 2.06 -38.11
N ASN A 231 -0.41 1.57 -37.25
CA ASN A 231 -1.77 2.07 -37.14
C ASN A 231 -2.12 2.70 -35.76
N PRO A 232 -1.19 3.39 -35.06
CA PRO A 232 -1.59 4.12 -33.88
C PRO A 232 -2.46 5.33 -34.29
N GLN A 233 -3.66 5.41 -33.75
CA GLN A 233 -4.49 6.61 -33.89
C GLN A 233 -3.71 7.81 -33.33
N ALA A 234 -3.43 8.80 -34.19
CA ALA A 234 -2.72 9.99 -33.75
C ALA A 234 -3.55 10.73 -32.67
N PRO A 235 -2.92 11.10 -31.55
CA PRO A 235 -3.59 11.83 -30.48
C PRO A 235 -4.02 13.22 -30.96
N THR A 236 -5.12 13.72 -30.41
CA THR A 236 -5.61 15.08 -30.69
C THR A 236 -4.98 16.13 -29.79
N ILE A 237 -4.49 15.72 -28.62
CA ILE A 237 -3.83 16.61 -27.64
C ILE A 237 -2.43 17.00 -28.12
N SER A 238 -2.07 18.28 -27.97
CA SER A 238 -0.74 18.79 -28.31
C SER A 238 0.30 18.40 -27.26
N CYS A 239 1.59 18.37 -27.62
CA CYS A 239 2.64 18.02 -26.67
C CYS A 239 2.77 19.04 -25.54
N SER A 240 2.64 20.34 -25.83
CA SER A 240 2.62 21.36 -24.77
C SER A 240 1.48 21.14 -23.78
N THR A 241 0.26 20.90 -24.28
CA THR A 241 -0.93 20.67 -23.43
C THR A 241 -0.78 19.39 -22.60
N LEU A 242 -0.25 18.31 -23.20
CA LEU A 242 -0.04 17.06 -22.48
C LEU A 242 0.99 17.24 -21.37
N ILE A 243 2.11 17.92 -21.63
CA ILE A 243 3.14 18.17 -20.62
C ILE A 243 2.59 18.99 -19.45
N ASP A 244 1.74 19.99 -19.72
CA ASP A 244 1.05 20.75 -18.67
C ASP A 244 0.13 19.84 -17.84
N ASN A 245 -0.61 18.94 -18.49
CA ASN A 245 -1.46 17.96 -17.80
C ASN A 245 -0.65 16.94 -16.97
N VAL A 246 0.56 16.58 -17.41
CA VAL A 246 1.47 15.73 -16.63
C VAL A 246 1.96 16.49 -15.40
N LYS A 247 2.34 17.77 -15.54
CA LYS A 247 2.73 18.62 -14.41
C LYS A 247 1.61 18.80 -13.38
N SER A 248 0.35 18.85 -13.81
CA SER A 248 -0.80 18.93 -12.92
C SER A 248 -1.29 17.57 -12.39
N GLY A 249 -0.65 16.46 -12.74
CA GLY A 249 -1.04 15.11 -12.30
C GLY A 249 -2.35 14.61 -12.90
N THR A 250 -2.82 15.19 -14.00
CA THR A 250 -4.10 14.85 -14.65
C THR A 250 -3.94 13.95 -15.88
N ALA A 251 -2.71 13.62 -16.27
CA ALA A 251 -2.40 12.71 -17.37
C ALA A 251 -1.74 11.42 -16.84
N THR A 252 -2.03 10.30 -17.49
CA THR A 252 -1.47 8.99 -17.16
C THR A 252 -0.61 8.46 -18.30
N ALA A 253 0.57 7.92 -17.99
CA ALA A 253 1.47 7.30 -18.96
C ALA A 253 0.86 6.01 -19.59
N PRO A 254 1.30 5.59 -20.79
CA PRO A 254 2.30 6.24 -21.65
C PRO A 254 1.76 7.50 -22.33
N TYR A 255 2.60 8.53 -22.42
CA TYR A 255 2.19 9.86 -22.88
C TYR A 255 2.26 9.94 -24.41
N LYS A 256 1.11 10.18 -25.05
CA LYS A 256 1.02 10.31 -26.52
C LYS A 256 0.48 11.69 -26.87
N CYS A 257 1.25 12.46 -27.65
CA CYS A 257 0.86 13.80 -28.06
C CYS A 257 1.17 14.07 -29.53
N LYS A 258 0.48 15.07 -30.10
CA LYS A 258 0.77 15.62 -31.42
C LYS A 258 1.79 16.75 -31.27
N ALA A 259 2.82 16.72 -32.11
CA ALA A 259 3.82 17.79 -32.19
C ALA A 259 3.14 19.14 -32.48
N ASP A 260 3.43 20.13 -31.64
CA ASP A 260 3.02 21.52 -31.75
C ASP A 260 4.19 22.51 -31.73
N ASP A 261 5.40 22.02 -31.46
CA ASP A 261 6.68 22.73 -31.48
C ASP A 261 7.78 21.80 -32.04
N SER A 262 9.02 22.30 -32.12
CA SER A 262 10.17 21.46 -32.50
C SER A 262 10.42 20.36 -31.45
N LEU A 263 10.96 19.21 -31.88
CA LEU A 263 11.28 18.10 -30.99
C LEU A 263 12.21 18.52 -29.86
N ASN A 264 13.17 19.42 -30.14
CA ASN A 264 14.10 19.90 -29.11
C ASN A 264 13.38 20.76 -28.07
N ASP A 265 12.46 21.63 -28.49
CA ASP A 265 11.63 22.39 -27.55
C ASP A 265 10.72 21.48 -26.71
N ILE A 266 10.20 20.40 -27.32
CA ILE A 266 9.38 19.40 -26.61
C ILE A 266 10.23 18.64 -25.58
N VAL A 267 11.43 18.19 -25.95
CA VAL A 267 12.39 17.53 -25.04
C VAL A 267 12.74 18.44 -23.88
N ASP A 268 13.09 19.70 -24.13
CA ASP A 268 13.41 20.68 -23.09
C ASP A 268 12.23 20.89 -22.13
N LYS A 269 10.99 20.92 -22.64
CA LYS A 269 9.78 21.00 -21.82
C LYS A 269 9.58 19.76 -20.95
N ILE A 270 9.84 18.56 -21.47
CA ILE A 270 9.78 17.30 -20.72
C ILE A 270 10.84 17.30 -19.62
N ASP A 271 12.09 17.60 -19.95
CA ASP A 271 13.21 17.63 -18.99
C ASP A 271 12.95 18.66 -17.88
N SER A 272 12.46 19.85 -18.23
CA SER A 272 12.09 20.90 -17.26
C SER A 272 10.94 20.49 -16.32
N SER A 273 10.16 19.47 -16.69
CA SER A 273 9.08 18.92 -15.88
C SER A 273 9.51 17.78 -14.96
N GLY A 274 10.78 17.37 -15.03
CA GLY A 274 11.32 16.25 -14.25
C GLY A 274 10.79 14.87 -14.68
N GLN A 275 10.24 14.76 -15.90
CA GLN A 275 9.68 13.54 -16.45
C GLN A 275 10.70 12.84 -17.36
N ASP A 276 10.59 11.52 -17.53
CA ASP A 276 11.47 10.76 -18.41
C ASP A 276 11.01 10.90 -19.89
N PRO A 277 11.85 11.41 -20.80
CA PRO A 277 11.51 11.53 -22.23
C PRO A 277 11.12 10.20 -22.89
N ARG A 278 11.58 9.06 -22.36
CA ARG A 278 11.26 7.72 -22.89
C ARG A 278 9.80 7.34 -22.73
N ASP A 279 9.06 8.00 -21.84
CA ASP A 279 7.62 7.79 -21.63
C ASP A 279 6.74 8.55 -22.62
N PHE A 280 7.35 9.42 -23.44
CA PHE A 280 6.65 10.23 -24.43
C PHE A 280 6.73 9.63 -25.84
N THR A 281 5.61 9.73 -26.55
CA THR A 281 5.48 9.45 -27.98
C THR A 281 4.90 10.66 -28.68
N VAL A 282 5.70 11.27 -29.55
CA VAL A 282 5.38 12.47 -30.31
C VAL A 282 4.98 12.09 -31.72
N PHE A 283 3.76 12.46 -32.10
CA PHE A 283 3.20 12.23 -33.44
C PHE A 283 3.38 13.48 -34.29
N THR A 284 4.00 13.34 -35.45
CA THR A 284 4.19 14.43 -36.42
C THR A 284 3.72 14.01 -37.81
N SER A 285 3.13 14.97 -38.53
CA SER A 285 2.84 14.85 -39.96
C SER A 285 3.94 15.47 -40.83
N ASN A 286 4.85 16.25 -40.24
CA ASN A 286 5.92 16.96 -40.94
C ASN A 286 7.24 16.79 -40.20
N PHE A 287 7.90 15.65 -40.45
CA PHE A 287 9.21 15.35 -39.85
C PHE A 287 10.22 16.47 -40.10
N VAL A 288 10.19 17.10 -41.27
CA VAL A 288 11.15 18.14 -41.65
C VAL A 288 11.02 19.38 -40.78
N GLN A 289 9.79 19.79 -40.49
CA GLN A 289 9.51 20.98 -39.71
C GLN A 289 9.62 20.72 -38.20
N ASP A 290 9.10 19.58 -37.76
CA ASP A 290 8.88 19.33 -36.33
C ASP A 290 10.08 18.63 -35.69
N VAL A 291 10.93 17.94 -36.45
CA VAL A 291 12.07 17.18 -35.92
C VAL A 291 13.42 17.81 -36.30
N CYS A 292 13.53 18.48 -37.46
CA CYS A 292 14.78 19.11 -37.86
C CYS A 292 14.86 20.59 -37.43
N GLU A 293 16.00 21.00 -36.87
CA GLU A 293 16.24 22.41 -36.50
C GLU A 293 16.48 23.36 -37.70
N SER A 294 16.95 22.85 -38.85
CA SER A 294 17.19 23.69 -40.05
C SER A 294 17.13 22.92 -41.38
N LYS A 295 16.16 23.23 -42.24
CA LYS A 295 15.98 22.82 -43.67
C LYS A 295 16.30 21.36 -44.07
N CYS A 296 16.49 20.43 -43.13
CA CYS A 296 16.89 19.02 -43.27
C CYS A 296 17.88 18.66 -44.38
N ASN A 297 18.67 19.60 -44.91
CA ASN A 297 19.60 19.29 -45.99
C ASN A 297 20.68 18.30 -45.54
N ASN A 298 21.03 18.26 -44.25
CA ASN A 298 21.92 17.27 -43.66
C ASN A 298 21.50 17.01 -42.21
N LEU A 299 20.92 15.85 -41.93
CA LEU A 299 20.55 15.43 -40.58
C LEU A 299 21.75 14.83 -39.87
N ASN A 300 22.69 15.68 -39.51
CA ASN A 300 23.89 15.29 -38.79
C ASN A 300 23.70 15.56 -37.29
N ASN A 301 23.98 14.57 -36.45
CA ASN A 301 24.03 14.69 -34.98
C ASN A 301 22.66 14.96 -34.31
N MET A 302 21.57 14.41 -34.85
CA MET A 302 20.27 14.49 -34.18
C MET A 302 20.25 13.57 -32.96
N ASN A 303 19.68 14.08 -31.86
CA ASN A 303 19.47 13.36 -30.62
C ASN A 303 18.01 13.55 -30.18
N PHE A 304 17.25 12.46 -30.04
CA PHE A 304 15.85 12.54 -29.60
C PHE A 304 15.71 12.46 -28.08
N SER A 305 16.83 12.33 -27.36
CA SER A 305 16.86 12.14 -25.90
C SER A 305 16.02 10.94 -25.42
N GLY A 306 15.73 9.98 -26.29
CA GLY A 306 14.93 8.78 -26.00
C GLY A 306 13.43 8.91 -26.30
N VAL A 307 12.94 10.09 -26.68
CA VAL A 307 11.55 10.30 -27.11
C VAL A 307 11.22 9.43 -28.31
N ASN A 308 10.04 8.81 -28.29
CA ASN A 308 9.52 8.07 -29.43
C ASN A 308 8.87 9.04 -30.42
N VAL A 309 9.29 9.03 -31.68
CA VAL A 309 8.75 9.89 -32.73
C VAL A 309 8.04 9.03 -33.76
N VAL A 310 6.76 9.32 -33.98
CA VAL A 310 5.92 8.64 -34.97
C VAL A 310 5.59 9.61 -36.09
N VAL A 311 6.02 9.27 -37.30
CA VAL A 311 5.79 10.07 -38.50
C VAL A 311 4.68 9.41 -39.32
N ASP A 312 3.55 10.08 -39.44
CA ASP A 312 2.37 9.55 -40.16
C ASP A 312 2.49 9.68 -41.70
N SER A 313 3.55 10.31 -42.19
CA SER A 313 3.75 10.46 -43.64
C SER A 313 4.02 9.12 -44.31
N ARG A 314 3.33 8.87 -45.44
CA ARG A 314 3.56 7.72 -46.33
C ARG A 314 4.91 7.76 -47.04
N GLU A 315 5.49 8.95 -47.14
CA GLU A 315 6.83 9.18 -47.67
C GLU A 315 7.46 10.34 -46.89
N VAL A 316 8.60 10.10 -46.26
CA VAL A 316 9.38 11.18 -45.67
C VAL A 316 10.34 11.67 -46.76
N GLU A 317 10.23 12.94 -47.14
CA GLU A 317 11.00 13.53 -48.24
C GLU A 317 12.50 13.23 -48.11
N ALA A 318 13.15 13.01 -49.27
CA ALA A 318 14.57 12.70 -49.34
C ALA A 318 15.42 13.85 -48.77
N PHE A 319 16.00 13.65 -47.59
CA PHE A 319 17.07 14.48 -47.08
C PHE A 319 18.42 13.97 -47.58
N ASN A 320 19.39 14.86 -47.81
CA ASN A 320 20.66 14.49 -48.43
C ASN A 320 21.41 13.46 -47.57
N ASN A 321 21.52 13.67 -46.25
CA ASN A 321 22.18 12.70 -45.36
C ASN A 321 21.44 12.56 -44.03
N MET A 322 21.54 11.38 -43.42
CA MET A 322 21.23 11.16 -42.00
C MET A 322 22.43 10.49 -41.33
N ASN A 323 23.32 11.28 -40.74
CA ASN A 323 24.52 10.75 -40.11
C ASN A 323 24.56 11.04 -38.61
N ASN A 324 25.22 10.17 -37.85
CA ASN A 324 25.41 10.33 -36.40
C ASN A 324 24.09 10.51 -35.63
N LEU A 325 23.01 9.86 -36.07
CA LEU A 325 21.77 9.79 -35.28
C LEU A 325 22.06 9.03 -33.98
N VAL A 326 21.61 9.58 -32.85
CA VAL A 326 21.81 8.99 -31.53
C VAL A 326 20.52 9.03 -30.71
N ASN A 327 20.33 8.01 -29.85
CA ASN A 327 19.22 7.91 -28.89
C ASN A 327 17.84 8.18 -29.51
N ALA A 328 17.62 7.68 -30.73
CA ALA A 328 16.41 7.90 -31.50
C ALA A 328 15.50 6.68 -31.52
N ASN A 329 14.23 6.86 -31.16
CA ASN A 329 13.19 5.88 -31.39
C ASN A 329 12.25 6.44 -32.46
N LEU A 330 12.47 6.08 -33.72
CA LEU A 330 11.77 6.66 -34.87
C LEU A 330 10.92 5.61 -35.57
N ILE A 331 9.63 5.90 -35.75
CA ILE A 331 8.70 5.10 -36.53
C ILE A 331 8.20 5.94 -37.69
N ILE A 332 8.43 5.49 -38.93
CA ILE A 332 7.94 6.15 -40.15
C ILE A 332 6.91 5.24 -40.79
N ASN A 333 5.67 5.72 -40.89
CA ASN A 333 4.54 5.02 -41.52
C ASN A 333 4.62 4.99 -43.06
N GLY A 334 5.81 4.76 -43.60
CA GLY A 334 6.13 4.96 -45.01
C GLY A 334 7.54 4.54 -45.38
N THR A 335 7.98 4.99 -46.55
CA THR A 335 9.36 4.80 -47.00
C THR A 335 10.25 5.92 -46.47
N LEU A 336 11.38 5.53 -45.87
CA LEU A 336 12.47 6.44 -45.53
C LEU A 336 13.40 6.59 -46.74
N SER A 337 13.45 7.79 -47.30
CA SER A 337 14.32 8.14 -48.44
C SER A 337 15.49 9.01 -47.97
N VAL A 338 16.72 8.64 -48.31
CA VAL A 338 17.97 9.37 -47.99
C VAL A 338 18.79 9.55 -49.26
N GLY A 339 18.99 10.80 -49.68
CA GLY A 339 19.58 11.16 -50.98
C GLY A 339 21.10 10.90 -51.11
N ASN A 340 21.77 10.50 -50.04
CA ASN A 340 23.19 10.17 -50.03
C ASN A 340 23.46 9.11 -48.97
N ASN A 341 23.88 9.47 -47.74
CA ASN A 341 24.33 8.49 -46.75
C ASN A 341 23.47 8.42 -45.49
N LEU A 342 23.39 7.21 -44.94
CA LEU A 342 22.89 6.85 -43.63
C LEU A 342 24.04 6.25 -42.81
N ASN A 343 24.94 7.09 -42.29
CA ASN A 343 26.20 6.63 -41.68
C ASN A 343 26.31 6.89 -40.17
N ASN A 344 27.10 6.06 -39.49
CA ASN A 344 27.47 6.23 -38.08
C ASN A 344 26.26 6.29 -37.13
N LEU A 345 25.24 5.48 -37.38
CA LEU A 345 24.09 5.37 -36.50
C LEU A 345 24.53 4.82 -35.13
N GLY A 346 24.02 5.40 -34.02
CA GLY A 346 24.27 4.93 -32.65
C GLY A 346 25.71 5.11 -32.16
N LYS A 347 26.44 6.09 -32.72
CA LYS A 347 27.88 6.32 -32.45
C LYS A 347 28.23 6.58 -30.98
N ASN A 348 27.28 7.03 -30.15
CA ASN A 348 27.50 7.31 -28.73
C ASN A 348 27.34 6.07 -27.82
N GLY A 349 27.08 4.88 -28.38
CA GLY A 349 26.87 3.66 -27.61
C GLY A 349 25.47 3.50 -27.00
N VAL A 350 24.57 4.45 -27.26
CA VAL A 350 23.18 4.37 -26.79
C VAL A 350 22.35 3.64 -27.84
N LYS A 351 21.62 2.61 -27.38
CA LYS A 351 20.76 1.81 -28.23
C LYS A 351 19.64 2.68 -28.82
N GLN A 352 19.40 2.54 -30.12
CA GLN A 352 18.35 3.28 -30.83
C GLN A 352 17.57 2.36 -31.79
N THR A 353 16.36 2.76 -32.16
CA THR A 353 15.45 1.96 -32.98
C THR A 353 14.84 2.80 -34.10
N LEU A 354 14.95 2.31 -35.33
CA LEU A 354 14.40 2.88 -36.54
C LEU A 354 13.44 1.87 -37.15
N ILE A 355 12.17 2.23 -37.33
CA ILE A 355 11.13 1.35 -37.88
C ILE A 355 10.49 2.01 -39.09
N VAL A 356 10.56 1.37 -40.24
CA VAL A 356 10.05 1.91 -41.51
C VAL A 356 9.30 0.84 -42.30
N LYS A 357 8.41 1.25 -43.21
CA LYS A 357 7.81 0.31 -44.18
C LYS A 357 8.77 -0.01 -45.31
N GLY A 358 9.48 1.00 -45.83
CA GLY A 358 10.48 0.85 -46.88
C GLY A 358 11.72 1.70 -46.59
N LEU A 359 12.83 1.37 -47.24
CA LEU A 359 14.09 2.09 -47.12
C LEU A 359 14.70 2.32 -48.50
N ASN A 360 15.08 3.55 -48.78
CA ASN A 360 15.79 3.93 -49.99
C ASN A 360 16.95 4.87 -49.66
N VAL A 361 18.19 4.41 -49.84
CA VAL A 361 19.41 5.19 -49.57
C VAL A 361 20.23 5.25 -50.85
N ASP A 362 20.48 6.44 -51.40
CA ASP A 362 21.12 6.56 -52.72
C ASP A 362 22.61 6.15 -52.72
N ASN A 363 23.29 6.22 -51.57
CA ASN A 363 24.71 5.91 -51.44
C ASN A 363 24.99 4.86 -50.35
N ASN A 364 25.35 5.23 -49.13
CA ASN A 364 25.89 4.28 -48.15
C ASN A 364 25.01 4.12 -46.92
N ILE A 365 24.95 2.90 -46.40
CA ILE A 365 24.57 2.57 -45.03
C ILE A 365 25.81 1.99 -44.37
N GLN A 366 26.54 2.79 -43.58
CA GLN A 366 27.82 2.37 -43.00
C GLN A 366 27.94 2.67 -41.51
N ASN A 367 28.77 1.86 -40.83
CA ASN A 367 29.07 2.01 -39.40
C ASN A 367 27.80 2.06 -38.55
N MET A 368 26.84 1.16 -38.82
CA MET A 368 25.63 1.06 -38.00
C MET A 368 25.97 0.34 -36.69
N SER A 369 26.10 1.09 -35.60
CA SER A 369 26.37 0.59 -34.26
C SER A 369 25.17 0.83 -33.34
N TYR A 370 24.95 -0.02 -32.34
CA TYR A 370 23.88 0.14 -31.33
C TYR A 370 22.49 0.48 -31.93
N THR A 371 22.17 -0.02 -33.13
CA THR A 371 20.96 0.38 -33.85
C THR A 371 20.12 -0.83 -34.22
N ASN A 372 18.82 -0.79 -33.92
CA ASN A 372 17.84 -1.70 -34.50
C ASN A 372 17.21 -1.01 -35.70
N LEU A 373 17.47 -1.50 -36.91
CA LEU A 373 16.86 -1.01 -38.14
C LEU A 373 15.84 -2.03 -38.63
N LEU A 374 14.56 -1.69 -38.55
CA LEU A 374 13.43 -2.53 -38.95
C LEU A 374 12.84 -2.03 -40.26
N VAL A 375 12.77 -2.90 -41.27
CA VAL A 375 12.09 -2.66 -42.54
C VAL A 375 10.97 -3.69 -42.70
N LEU A 376 9.75 -3.25 -42.41
CA LEU A 376 8.61 -4.14 -42.15
C LEU A 376 7.69 -4.33 -43.36
N GLY A 377 7.91 -3.58 -44.45
CA GLY A 377 7.11 -3.67 -45.66
C GLY A 377 5.67 -3.15 -45.52
N ASN A 378 4.88 -3.27 -46.59
CA ASN A 378 3.50 -2.77 -46.63
C ASN A 378 2.49 -3.85 -46.19
N PRO A 379 1.37 -3.48 -45.53
CA PRO A 379 0.39 -4.44 -45.03
C PRO A 379 -0.53 -5.00 -46.11
N ASP A 380 -0.67 -4.30 -47.23
CA ASP A 380 -1.54 -4.64 -48.35
C ASP A 380 -0.96 -5.73 -49.28
N GLY A 381 0.22 -6.26 -48.95
CA GLY A 381 0.93 -7.24 -49.75
C GLY A 381 1.73 -6.64 -50.91
N SER A 382 1.71 -5.31 -51.10
CA SER A 382 2.65 -4.66 -52.01
C SER A 382 4.07 -4.77 -51.44
N GLN A 383 5.03 -5.10 -52.28
CA GLN A 383 6.41 -5.25 -51.85
C GLN A 383 7.08 -3.88 -51.70
N ALA A 384 7.59 -3.59 -50.51
CA ALA A 384 8.35 -2.38 -50.23
C ALA A 384 9.80 -2.49 -50.72
N ASP A 385 10.41 -1.33 -50.95
CA ASP A 385 11.81 -1.20 -51.34
C ASP A 385 12.73 -1.37 -50.12
N LEU A 386 13.86 -2.04 -50.34
CA LEU A 386 15.03 -2.04 -49.47
C LEU A 386 16.27 -1.75 -50.34
N LYS A 387 16.52 -0.47 -50.61
CA LYS A 387 17.53 -0.01 -51.56
C LYS A 387 18.66 0.74 -50.86
N TRP A 388 19.88 0.48 -51.30
CA TRP A 388 21.09 1.23 -50.95
C TRP A 388 21.97 1.42 -52.20
N GLY A 389 22.91 2.36 -52.18
CA GLY A 389 23.85 2.59 -53.28
C GLY A 389 25.03 1.62 -53.28
N ASN A 390 26.05 1.89 -52.46
CA ASN A 390 27.34 1.20 -52.52
C ASN A 390 27.57 0.21 -51.37
N HIS A 391 27.34 0.63 -50.12
CA HIS A 391 27.65 -0.18 -48.93
C HIS A 391 26.44 -0.37 -48.01
N PHE A 392 26.33 -1.55 -47.39
CA PHE A 392 25.36 -1.86 -46.34
C PHE A 392 26.07 -2.65 -45.23
N ASP A 393 26.50 -1.94 -44.19
CA ASP A 393 27.21 -2.51 -43.05
C ASP A 393 26.34 -2.52 -41.78
N VAL A 394 26.24 -3.68 -41.15
CA VAL A 394 25.59 -3.89 -39.85
C VAL A 394 26.64 -4.35 -38.84
N ASP A 395 26.94 -3.50 -37.87
CA ASP A 395 28.10 -3.67 -37.00
C ASP A 395 27.70 -3.89 -35.52
N ILE A 396 28.60 -3.59 -34.59
CA ILE A 396 28.48 -3.86 -33.16
C ILE A 396 27.12 -3.47 -32.53
N TYR A 397 26.53 -4.44 -31.82
CA TYR A 397 25.24 -4.35 -31.14
C TYR A 397 24.10 -3.83 -32.02
N SER A 398 24.17 -4.05 -33.34
CA SER A 398 23.13 -3.65 -34.28
C SER A 398 22.35 -4.84 -34.83
N ARG A 399 21.11 -4.57 -35.24
CA ARG A 399 20.20 -5.56 -35.81
C ARG A 399 19.53 -4.96 -37.05
N LEU A 400 19.64 -5.66 -38.18
CA LEU A 400 18.75 -5.45 -39.31
C LEU A 400 17.58 -6.42 -39.19
N CYS A 401 16.37 -5.92 -39.25
CA CYS A 401 15.16 -6.67 -39.00
C CYS A 401 14.20 -6.53 -40.16
N ILE A 402 13.87 -7.64 -40.84
CA ILE A 402 13.11 -7.60 -42.08
C ILE A 402 11.94 -8.61 -42.09
N ASP A 403 10.78 -8.16 -42.58
CA ASP A 403 9.68 -9.05 -42.96
C ASP A 403 9.83 -9.45 -44.44
N ILE A 404 10.43 -10.62 -44.70
CA ILE A 404 10.79 -11.02 -46.07
C ILE A 404 9.58 -11.35 -46.95
N ASP A 405 8.37 -11.39 -46.39
CA ASP A 405 7.14 -11.52 -47.16
C ASP A 405 6.71 -10.22 -47.83
N ARG A 406 7.20 -9.10 -47.32
CA ARG A 406 6.74 -7.77 -47.72
C ARG A 406 7.83 -6.91 -48.37
N ILE A 407 9.01 -7.47 -48.58
CA ILE A 407 10.13 -6.81 -49.29
C ILE A 407 10.29 -7.41 -50.69
N LYS A 408 10.71 -6.58 -51.66
CA LYS A 408 10.95 -7.03 -53.03
C LYS A 408 12.01 -8.12 -53.09
N SER A 409 11.74 -9.14 -53.89
CA SER A 409 12.64 -10.29 -54.04
C SER A 409 14.02 -9.90 -54.60
N GLU A 410 14.07 -8.92 -55.51
CA GLU A 410 15.32 -8.39 -56.07
C GLU A 410 16.22 -7.73 -55.01
N ASP A 411 15.62 -6.96 -54.10
CA ASP A 411 16.31 -6.32 -53.00
C ASP A 411 16.82 -7.36 -51.98
N LEU A 412 16.03 -8.41 -51.69
CA LEU A 412 16.47 -9.53 -50.84
C LEU A 412 17.64 -10.31 -51.47
N ILE A 413 17.60 -10.56 -52.78
CA ILE A 413 18.71 -11.21 -53.49
C ILE A 413 19.97 -10.36 -53.40
N ARG A 414 19.85 -9.05 -53.59
CA ARG A 414 20.97 -8.13 -53.44
C ARG A 414 21.50 -8.09 -52.01
N LEU A 415 20.60 -8.08 -51.01
CA LEU A 415 20.96 -8.03 -49.60
C LEU A 415 21.77 -9.27 -49.21
N SER A 416 21.39 -10.43 -49.75
CA SER A 416 22.12 -11.69 -49.52
C SER A 416 23.57 -11.67 -50.02
N LYS A 417 23.90 -10.77 -50.96
CA LYS A 417 25.20 -10.69 -51.63
C LYS A 417 26.08 -9.59 -51.05
N ASP A 418 25.50 -8.40 -50.92
CA ASP A 418 26.29 -7.16 -50.75
C ASP A 418 26.29 -6.68 -49.29
N ALA A 419 25.36 -7.15 -48.44
CA ALA A 419 25.31 -6.73 -47.05
C ALA A 419 26.42 -7.39 -46.23
N ASN A 420 27.08 -6.59 -45.40
CA ASN A 420 28.19 -6.99 -44.59
C ASN A 420 27.80 -6.91 -43.10
N PHE A 421 28.13 -7.97 -42.35
CA PHE A 421 27.81 -8.11 -40.94
C PHE A 421 29.10 -8.37 -40.18
N THR A 422 29.36 -7.57 -39.15
CA THR A 422 30.60 -7.63 -38.35
C THR A 422 30.28 -7.66 -36.86
N ASP A 423 31.25 -8.15 -36.07
CA ASP A 423 31.18 -8.24 -34.61
C ASP A 423 29.89 -8.92 -34.10
N SER A 424 28.99 -8.15 -33.47
CA SER A 424 27.71 -8.60 -32.93
C SER A 424 26.51 -8.14 -33.76
N GLY A 425 26.76 -7.60 -34.95
CA GLY A 425 25.75 -7.26 -35.94
C GLY A 425 24.98 -8.51 -36.36
N SER A 426 23.66 -8.40 -36.52
CA SER A 426 22.83 -9.54 -36.92
C SER A 426 21.67 -9.14 -37.82
N LEU A 427 21.18 -10.09 -38.59
CA LEU A 427 19.94 -10.01 -39.35
C LEU A 427 18.90 -10.91 -38.68
N ILE A 428 17.77 -10.34 -38.31
CA ILE A 428 16.61 -11.11 -37.86
C ILE A 428 15.54 -10.99 -38.94
N TYR A 429 14.95 -12.12 -39.34
CA TYR A 429 13.86 -12.08 -40.31
C TYR A 429 12.62 -12.83 -39.85
N TYR A 430 11.49 -12.38 -40.37
CA TYR A 430 10.20 -13.04 -40.25
C TYR A 430 9.64 -13.43 -41.62
N SER A 431 8.98 -14.57 -41.65
CA SER A 431 8.17 -15.05 -42.77
C SER A 431 7.01 -15.86 -42.21
N ARG A 432 5.79 -15.60 -42.70
CA ARG A 432 4.59 -16.39 -42.43
C ARG A 432 4.74 -17.81 -42.98
N ASP A 433 5.43 -17.97 -44.10
CA ASP A 433 5.78 -19.29 -44.63
C ASP A 433 7.01 -19.85 -43.89
N PRO A 434 6.89 -20.97 -43.14
CA PRO A 434 8.01 -21.59 -42.46
C PRO A 434 9.07 -22.18 -43.40
N ASN A 435 8.73 -22.43 -44.67
CA ASN A 435 9.66 -22.97 -45.66
C ASN A 435 10.45 -21.88 -46.38
N LYS A 436 9.97 -20.65 -46.35
CA LYS A 436 10.66 -19.51 -46.95
C LYS A 436 11.76 -19.04 -46.00
N THR A 437 13.00 -19.14 -46.48
CA THR A 437 14.20 -18.83 -45.70
C THR A 437 15.02 -17.75 -46.37
N PHE A 438 15.70 -16.95 -45.57
CA PHE A 438 16.71 -15.99 -46.01
C PHE A 438 18.08 -16.48 -45.55
N ARG A 439 19.09 -16.34 -46.42
CA ARG A 439 20.48 -16.74 -46.17
C ARG A 439 21.43 -15.76 -46.84
N LEU A 440 22.61 -15.57 -46.24
CA LEU A 440 23.69 -14.78 -46.83
C LEU A 440 24.52 -15.69 -47.76
N GLN A 441 24.91 -15.20 -48.94
CA GLN A 441 25.67 -16.01 -49.91
C GLN A 441 27.11 -16.30 -49.47
N GLN A 442 27.67 -15.50 -48.56
CA GLN A 442 29.08 -15.59 -48.15
C GLN A 442 29.36 -16.64 -47.03
N ASN A 443 28.48 -17.65 -46.83
CA ASN A 443 28.59 -18.64 -45.73
C ASN A 443 28.57 -18.03 -44.31
N ASN A 444 27.89 -16.89 -44.15
CA ASN A 444 27.77 -16.16 -42.89
C ASN A 444 26.40 -16.37 -42.21
N ASP A 445 25.85 -17.58 -42.29
CA ASP A 445 24.52 -17.90 -41.73
C ASP A 445 24.44 -17.67 -40.21
N TYR A 446 25.58 -17.59 -39.50
CA TYR A 446 25.62 -17.31 -38.06
C TYR A 446 25.10 -15.91 -37.68
N TYR A 447 25.08 -14.95 -38.60
CA TYR A 447 24.49 -13.64 -38.37
C TYR A 447 22.98 -13.60 -38.61
N VAL A 448 22.40 -14.65 -39.20
CA VAL A 448 21.00 -14.66 -39.64
C VAL A 448 20.14 -15.49 -38.70
N VAL A 449 19.11 -14.88 -38.13
CA VAL A 449 18.19 -15.53 -37.19
C VAL A 449 16.75 -15.44 -37.71
N ARG A 450 16.09 -16.59 -37.85
CA ARG A 450 14.64 -16.62 -38.12
C ARG A 450 13.86 -16.48 -36.81
N ALA A 451 12.87 -15.59 -36.82
CA ALA A 451 11.90 -15.51 -35.73
C ALA A 451 10.74 -16.50 -35.95
N PRO A 452 10.26 -17.20 -34.88
CA PRO A 452 9.21 -18.21 -35.01
C PRO A 452 7.80 -17.61 -35.16
N SER A 453 7.58 -16.41 -34.63
CA SER A 453 6.31 -15.67 -34.67
C SER A 453 6.58 -14.18 -34.92
N TYR A 454 5.54 -13.42 -35.26
CA TYR A 454 5.67 -11.98 -35.50
C TYR A 454 5.96 -11.19 -34.22
N ALA A 455 5.31 -11.55 -33.10
CA ALA A 455 5.60 -10.95 -31.80
C ALA A 455 7.06 -11.20 -31.38
N SER A 456 7.54 -12.46 -31.48
CA SER A 456 8.94 -12.80 -31.17
C SER A 456 9.92 -12.12 -32.13
N PHE A 457 9.51 -11.87 -33.38
CA PHE A 457 10.30 -11.09 -34.33
C PHE A 457 10.49 -9.65 -33.83
N LEU A 458 9.41 -8.94 -33.51
CA LEU A 458 9.48 -7.56 -33.02
C LEU A 458 10.25 -7.46 -31.69
N GLU A 459 10.01 -8.38 -30.77
CA GLU A 459 10.72 -8.48 -29.49
C GLU A 459 12.23 -8.65 -29.69
N LYS A 460 12.66 -9.62 -30.51
CA LYS A 460 14.10 -9.83 -30.81
C LYS A 460 14.71 -8.63 -31.53
N CYS A 461 13.91 -7.91 -32.31
CA CYS A 461 14.27 -6.66 -32.95
C CYS A 461 14.33 -5.46 -31.99
N GLY A 462 14.03 -5.66 -30.70
CA GLY A 462 14.12 -4.64 -29.66
C GLY A 462 13.01 -3.59 -29.73
N VAL A 463 11.88 -3.91 -30.36
CA VAL A 463 10.67 -3.08 -30.28
C VAL A 463 10.03 -3.36 -28.93
N THR A 464 9.75 -2.32 -28.16
CA THR A 464 9.00 -2.42 -26.90
C THR A 464 7.98 -1.29 -26.89
N GLN A 465 6.69 -1.62 -27.07
CA GLN A 465 5.62 -0.66 -26.82
C GLN A 465 5.07 -0.88 -25.42
N LYS A 466 4.97 0.20 -24.65
CA LYS A 466 4.26 0.17 -23.36
C LYS A 466 2.75 0.22 -23.62
N LYS A 467 1.99 -0.57 -22.89
CA LYS A 467 0.52 -0.52 -22.85
C LYS A 467 0.05 -0.32 -21.42
N THR A 468 -1.15 0.25 -21.31
CA THR A 468 -1.83 0.41 -20.04
C THR A 468 -2.68 -0.83 -19.78
N VAL A 469 -2.49 -1.46 -18.63
CA VAL A 469 -3.28 -2.62 -18.19
C VAL A 469 -3.93 -2.30 -16.86
N THR A 470 -5.24 -2.38 -16.78
CA THR A 470 -5.97 -2.27 -15.52
C THR A 470 -6.22 -3.65 -14.97
N ARG A 471 -5.76 -3.92 -13.75
CA ARG A 471 -6.02 -5.17 -13.04
C ARG A 471 -6.33 -4.88 -11.57
N PRO A 472 -7.16 -5.72 -10.92
CA PRO A 472 -7.41 -5.60 -9.50
C PRO A 472 -6.12 -5.92 -8.72
N VAL A 473 -5.79 -5.07 -7.76
CA VAL A 473 -4.80 -5.30 -6.72
C VAL A 473 -5.55 -5.58 -5.43
N ASP A 474 -5.18 -6.66 -4.77
CA ASP A 474 -5.70 -7.02 -3.46
C ASP A 474 -5.00 -6.16 -2.40
N MET A 475 -5.77 -5.58 -1.49
CA MET A 475 -5.31 -4.77 -0.37
C MET A 475 -6.02 -5.23 0.89
N SER A 476 -5.31 -5.39 2.00
CA SER A 476 -5.93 -5.79 3.26
C SER A 476 -6.90 -4.72 3.78
N VAL A 477 -7.96 -5.17 4.46
CA VAL A 477 -8.92 -4.30 5.16
C VAL A 477 -8.58 -4.24 6.66
N PRO A 478 -9.02 -3.20 7.40
CA PRO A 478 -8.89 -3.21 8.86
C PRO A 478 -9.57 -4.43 9.48
N SER A 479 -8.91 -5.05 10.46
CA SER A 479 -9.50 -6.11 11.27
C SER A 479 -10.60 -5.56 12.18
N VAL A 480 -11.65 -6.34 12.40
CA VAL A 480 -12.59 -6.06 13.48
C VAL A 480 -11.93 -6.43 14.81
N LEU A 481 -11.59 -5.41 15.61
CA LEU A 481 -11.02 -5.61 16.94
C LEU A 481 -12.14 -5.90 17.94
N ASP A 482 -12.14 -7.11 18.49
CA ASP A 482 -13.13 -7.56 19.48
C ASP A 482 -12.60 -7.33 20.91
N PRO A 483 -13.34 -6.62 21.78
CA PRO A 483 -12.97 -6.38 23.18
C PRO A 483 -13.16 -7.60 24.08
N ASN A 484 -12.81 -8.82 23.65
CA ASN A 484 -12.95 -10.00 24.51
C ASN A 484 -12.09 -9.85 25.78
N TYR A 485 -12.67 -9.62 26.95
CA TYR A 485 -11.93 -9.52 28.21
C TYR A 485 -12.44 -10.54 29.25
N ASP A 486 -11.58 -10.90 30.21
CA ASP A 486 -11.89 -11.76 31.36
C ASP A 486 -11.72 -10.97 32.68
N ILE A 487 -12.56 -11.26 33.67
CA ILE A 487 -12.49 -10.64 35.00
C ILE A 487 -12.40 -11.73 36.05
N GLN A 488 -11.36 -11.67 36.88
CA GLN A 488 -11.17 -12.56 38.02
C GLN A 488 -11.23 -11.74 39.31
N VAL A 489 -12.01 -12.18 40.29
CA VAL A 489 -12.16 -11.51 41.60
C VAL A 489 -11.72 -12.46 42.71
N ASP A 490 -10.74 -12.02 43.49
CA ASP A 490 -10.24 -12.74 44.66
C ASP A 490 -10.93 -12.25 45.93
N TYR A 491 -11.59 -13.19 46.64
CA TYR A 491 -12.40 -12.98 47.84
C TYR A 491 -11.65 -13.22 49.16
#